data_AF-A0A954UR85-F1
#
_entry.id   AF-A0A954UR85-F1
#
_cell.length_a   1.000
_cell.length_b   1.000
_cell.length_c   1.000
_cell.angle_alpha   90.00
_cell.angle_beta   90.00
_cell.angle_gamma   90.00
#
_symmetry.space_group_name_H-M   'P 1'
#
loop_
_entity.id
_entity.type
_entity.pdbx_description
1 polymer ?
#
loop_
_entity_poly.entity_id
_entity_poly.type
_entity_poly.pdbx_seq_one_letter_code
_entity_poly.pdbx_strand_id
1 'polypeptide(L)'
;RDTKYSTAFDRVFQNAGIRRLRTPVRAPDANAFAEAWIGAIKRECLNHFMCFSLRHLNHINQEFVRFHNRHRPHQGLGNRTVADHAMGRSPNSIDMETDIGRVRCQQSLGGLLRHYYRAA
;
A
#
# COMPACT_ATOMS: atom_id res chain seq x y z
N ARG A 1 5.88 2.04 29.73
CA ARG A 1 6.29 2.72 28.46
C ARG A 1 6.70 1.61 27.49
N ASP A 2 6.23 1.60 26.24
CA ASP A 2 6.62 0.55 25.27
C ASP A 2 8.14 0.56 25.05
N THR A 3 8.78 -0.61 25.09
CA THR A 3 10.23 -0.77 24.95
C THR A 3 10.69 -0.91 23.50
N LYS A 4 9.75 -1.01 22.53
CA LYS A 4 10.06 -1.15 21.10
C LYS A 4 10.81 0.05 20.50
N TYR A 5 10.54 1.26 21.00
CA TYR A 5 11.16 2.50 20.51
C TYR A 5 12.27 2.95 21.45
N SER A 6 13.39 2.24 21.42
CA SER A 6 14.55 2.49 22.28
C SER A 6 15.44 3.62 21.76
N THR A 7 16.36 4.10 22.59
CA THR A 7 17.40 5.05 22.16
C THR A 7 18.25 4.50 21.00
N ALA A 8 18.44 3.18 20.94
CA ALA A 8 19.16 2.53 19.85
C ALA A 8 18.39 2.61 18.53
N PHE A 9 17.07 2.38 18.56
CA PHE A 9 16.19 2.59 17.40
C PHE A 9 16.25 4.04 16.92
N ASP A 10 16.17 4.97 17.86
CA ASP A 10 16.25 6.41 17.61
C ASP A 10 17.56 6.82 16.89
N ARG A 11 18.70 6.22 17.26
CA ARG A 11 20.01 6.50 16.66
C ARG A 11 20.10 6.10 15.18
N VAL A 12 19.39 5.06 14.75
CA VAL A 12 19.37 4.64 13.33
C VAL A 12 18.90 5.79 12.44
N PHE A 13 17.83 6.48 12.84
CA PHE A 13 17.29 7.62 12.08
C PHE A 13 18.18 8.85 12.14
N GLN A 14 18.79 9.14 13.30
CA GLN A 14 19.73 10.26 13.43
C GLN A 14 20.95 10.09 12.54
N ASN A 15 21.53 8.89 12.50
CA ASN A 15 22.68 8.60 11.65
C ASN A 15 22.34 8.68 10.16
N ALA A 16 21.08 8.44 9.79
CA ALA A 16 20.57 8.64 8.43
C ALA A 16 20.17 10.10 8.12
N GLY A 17 20.37 11.04 9.05
CA GLY A 17 19.95 12.45 8.89
C GLY A 17 18.44 12.68 8.96
N ILE A 18 17.67 11.68 9.43
CA ILE A 18 16.21 11.73 9.46
C ILE A 18 15.73 12.34 10.79
N ARG A 19 14.99 13.45 10.69
CA ARG A 19 14.34 14.07 11.85
C ARG A 19 13.12 13.25 12.28
N ARG A 20 13.14 12.77 13.52
CA ARG A 20 12.01 12.06 14.11
C ARG A 20 10.90 13.03 14.51
N LEU A 21 9.67 12.69 14.15
CA LEU A 21 8.46 13.38 14.59
C LEU A 21 7.67 12.44 15.49
N ARG A 22 7.33 12.90 16.69
CA ARG A 22 6.45 12.15 17.60
C ARG A 22 5.01 12.60 17.37
N THR A 23 4.12 11.64 17.22
CA THR A 23 2.68 11.91 17.21
C THR A 23 2.28 12.44 18.60
N PRO A 24 1.49 13.51 18.68
CA PRO A 24 0.97 14.03 19.94
C PRO A 24 0.15 12.97 20.68
N VAL A 25 0.18 13.04 22.01
CA VAL A 25 -0.54 12.11 22.87
C VAL A 25 -2.04 12.33 22.72
N ARG A 26 -2.80 11.24 22.53
CA ARG A 26 -4.28 11.27 22.38
C ARG A 26 -4.78 12.11 21.20
N ALA A 27 -3.98 12.18 20.12
CA ALA A 27 -4.33 12.89 18.89
C ALA A 27 -4.46 11.89 17.72
N PRO A 28 -5.64 11.25 17.54
CA PRO A 28 -5.84 10.24 16.49
C PRO A 28 -5.59 10.82 15.08
N ASP A 29 -5.98 12.08 14.86
CA ASP A 29 -5.81 12.73 13.56
C ASP A 29 -4.35 12.88 13.14
N ALA A 30 -3.43 12.98 14.11
CA ALA A 30 -2.00 13.11 13.83
C ALA A 30 -1.37 11.84 13.23
N ASN A 31 -2.09 10.70 13.26
CA ASN A 31 -1.68 9.43 12.65
C ASN A 31 -2.74 8.86 11.70
N ALA A 32 -3.75 9.67 11.32
CA ALA A 32 -4.94 9.20 10.61
C ALA A 32 -4.60 8.44 9.31
N PHE A 33 -3.59 8.87 8.56
CA PHE A 33 -3.19 8.20 7.31
C PHE A 33 -2.69 6.77 7.54
N ALA A 34 -1.83 6.56 8.54
CA ALA A 34 -1.32 5.23 8.85
C ALA A 34 -2.44 4.34 9.40
N GLU A 35 -3.31 4.88 10.26
CA GLU A 35 -4.45 4.15 10.81
C GLU A 35 -5.46 3.77 9.74
N ALA A 36 -5.78 4.69 8.82
CA ALA A 36 -6.65 4.43 7.69
C ALA A 36 -6.07 3.33 6.78
N TRP A 37 -4.76 3.38 6.51
CA TRP A 37 -4.07 2.36 5.72
C TRP A 37 -4.09 0.98 6.40
N ILE A 38 -3.81 0.91 7.70
CA ILE A 38 -3.90 -0.34 8.50
C ILE A 38 -5.35 -0.87 8.49
N GLY A 39 -6.34 0.03 8.60
CA GLY A 39 -7.75 -0.33 8.51
C GLY A 39 -8.11 -0.92 7.14
N ALA A 40 -7.56 -0.36 6.06
CA ALA A 40 -7.79 -0.86 4.70
C ALA A 40 -7.23 -2.28 4.52
N ILE A 41 -5.96 -2.54 4.85
CA ILE A 41 -5.39 -3.90 4.71
C ILE A 41 -6.12 -4.93 5.59
N LYS A 42 -6.58 -4.53 6.78
CA LYS A 42 -7.36 -5.42 7.64
C LYS A 42 -8.70 -5.79 7.01
N ARG A 43 -9.49 -4.78 6.63
CA ARG A 43 -10.85 -4.99 6.10
C ARG A 43 -10.87 -5.61 4.72
N GLU A 44 -9.94 -5.23 3.84
CA GLU A 44 -9.92 -5.67 2.44
C GLU A 44 -9.13 -6.98 2.23
N CYS A 45 -8.27 -7.37 3.18
CA CYS A 45 -7.37 -8.51 2.99
C CYS A 45 -7.28 -9.43 4.21
N LEU A 46 -6.69 -8.97 5.32
CA LEU A 46 -6.30 -9.86 6.41
C LEU A 46 -7.49 -10.53 7.12
N ASN A 47 -8.64 -9.87 7.18
CA ASN A 47 -9.85 -10.45 7.77
C ASN A 47 -10.41 -11.66 6.97
N HIS A 48 -9.91 -11.90 5.74
CA HIS A 48 -10.29 -13.04 4.91
C HIS A 48 -9.36 -14.26 5.06
N PHE A 49 -8.28 -14.15 5.83
CA PHE A 49 -7.27 -15.20 5.97
C PHE A 49 -7.04 -15.62 7.41
N MET A 50 -6.97 -16.93 7.62
CA MET A 50 -6.34 -17.50 8.80
C MET A 50 -4.84 -17.66 8.51
N CYS A 51 -4.00 -16.89 9.22
CA CYS A 51 -2.56 -16.91 9.03
C CYS A 51 -1.90 -17.99 9.89
N PHE A 52 -1.44 -19.08 9.27
CA PHE A 52 -0.79 -20.22 9.96
C PHE A 52 0.71 -20.03 10.27
N SER A 53 1.35 -19.00 9.73
CA SER A 53 2.75 -18.69 10.02
C SER A 53 3.08 -17.24 9.73
N LEU A 54 4.20 -16.75 10.30
CA LEU A 54 4.74 -15.44 9.94
C LEU A 54 5.07 -15.35 8.45
N ARG A 55 5.58 -16.42 7.84
CA ARG A 55 5.86 -16.46 6.40
C ARG A 55 4.59 -16.25 5.59
N HIS A 56 3.49 -16.89 5.98
CA HIS A 56 2.19 -16.75 5.32
C HIS A 56 1.65 -15.32 5.48
N LEU A 57 1.65 -14.77 6.70
CA LEU A 57 1.24 -13.39 6.94
C LEU A 57 2.07 -12.40 6.13
N ASN A 58 3.39 -12.61 6.06
CA ASN A 58 4.28 -11.73 5.30
C ASN A 58 4.02 -11.80 3.80
N HIS A 59 3.72 -12.99 3.27
CA HIS A 59 3.31 -13.15 1.87
C HIS A 59 2.01 -12.39 1.57
N ILE A 60 0.98 -12.54 2.41
CA ILE A 60 -0.30 -11.82 2.25
C ILE A 60 -0.07 -10.30 2.28
N ASN A 61 0.69 -9.80 3.25
CA ASN A 61 1.02 -8.39 3.36
C ASN A 61 1.76 -7.86 2.12
N GLN A 62 2.73 -8.62 1.60
CA GLN A 62 3.49 -8.22 0.41
C GLN A 62 2.60 -8.15 -0.84
N GLU A 63 1.70 -9.11 -1.03
CA GLU A 63 0.75 -9.11 -2.14
C GLU A 63 -0.22 -7.93 -2.04
N PHE A 64 -0.76 -7.63 -0.84
CA PHE A 64 -1.61 -6.46 -0.64
C PHE A 64 -0.86 -5.15 -0.90
N VAL A 65 0.36 -4.99 -0.36
CA VAL A 65 1.18 -3.78 -0.59
C VAL A 65 1.47 -3.60 -2.07
N ARG A 66 1.82 -4.67 -2.79
CA ARG A 66 2.04 -4.63 -4.24
C ARG A 66 0.78 -4.17 -4.96
N PHE A 67 -0.37 -4.76 -4.64
CA PHE A 67 -1.65 -4.37 -5.22
C PHE A 67 -2.02 -2.91 -4.92
N HIS A 68 -1.95 -2.50 -3.66
CA HIS A 68 -2.29 -1.15 -3.22
C HIS A 68 -1.45 -0.08 -3.90
N ASN A 69 -0.15 -0.33 -4.07
CA ASN A 69 0.77 0.65 -4.64
C ASN A 69 0.77 0.66 -6.17
N ARG A 70 0.62 -0.50 -6.83
CA ARG A 70 0.84 -0.63 -8.29
C ARG A 70 -0.42 -0.87 -9.12
N HIS A 71 -1.55 -1.21 -8.50
CA HIS A 71 -2.75 -1.61 -9.25
C HIS A 71 -4.01 -0.89 -8.77
N ARG A 72 -4.11 -0.52 -7.49
CA ARG A 72 -5.27 0.18 -6.94
C ARG A 72 -5.28 1.64 -7.42
N PRO A 73 -6.34 2.11 -8.10
CA PRO A 73 -6.51 3.52 -8.39
C PRO A 73 -6.92 4.27 -7.11
N HIS A 74 -6.38 5.48 -6.92
CA HIS A 74 -6.67 6.32 -5.76
C HIS A 74 -7.29 7.63 -6.22
N GLN A 75 -8.52 7.93 -5.76
CA GLN A 75 -9.24 9.14 -6.14
C GLN A 75 -8.46 10.42 -5.82
N GLY A 76 -7.82 10.48 -4.65
CA GLY A 76 -6.97 11.62 -4.25
C GLY A 76 -5.73 11.81 -5.13
N LEU A 77 -5.38 10.85 -5.98
CA LEU A 77 -4.27 10.91 -6.94
C LEU A 77 -4.74 11.08 -8.39
N GLY A 78 -6.02 11.40 -8.60
CA GLY A 78 -6.63 11.47 -9.93
C GLY A 78 -6.83 10.09 -10.56
N ASN A 79 -7.25 9.11 -9.76
CA ASN A 79 -7.43 7.70 -10.15
C ASN A 79 -6.16 7.00 -10.67
N ARG A 80 -4.98 7.54 -10.34
CA ARG A 80 -3.70 6.88 -10.57
C ARG A 80 -3.35 5.92 -9.44
N THR A 81 -2.42 5.02 -9.73
CA THR A 81 -1.77 4.21 -8.71
C THR A 81 -0.75 5.06 -7.95
N VAL A 82 -0.36 4.64 -6.73
CA VAL A 82 0.68 5.32 -5.96
C VAL A 82 2.02 5.30 -6.72
N ALA A 83 2.32 4.19 -7.37
CA ALA A 83 3.54 4.03 -8.16
C ALA A 83 3.58 5.01 -9.35
N ASP A 84 2.49 5.13 -10.10
CA ASP A 84 2.42 6.07 -11.24
C ASP A 84 2.52 7.52 -10.78
N HIS A 85 1.84 7.87 -9.69
CA HIS A 85 1.93 9.20 -9.11
C HIS A 85 3.36 9.53 -8.66
N ALA A 86 4.04 8.60 -7.98
CA ALA A 86 5.42 8.78 -7.55
C ALA A 86 6.41 8.91 -8.72
N MET A 87 6.11 8.28 -9.86
CA MET A 87 6.91 8.40 -11.10
C MET A 87 6.53 9.64 -11.93
N GLY A 88 5.58 10.46 -11.49
CA GLY A 88 5.13 11.64 -12.24
C GLY A 88 4.38 11.31 -13.54
N ARG A 89 3.89 10.09 -13.72
CA ARG A 89 3.14 9.71 -14.93
C ARG A 89 1.80 10.44 -14.97
N SER A 90 1.50 11.05 -16.11
CA SER A 90 0.26 11.79 -16.32
C SER A 90 -0.92 10.81 -16.43
N PRO A 91 -2.11 11.11 -15.88
CA PRO A 91 -3.31 10.32 -16.13
C PRO A 91 -3.63 10.18 -17.62
N ASN A 92 -3.21 11.15 -18.43
CA ASN A 92 -3.46 11.19 -19.88
C ASN A 92 -2.40 10.43 -20.69
N SER A 93 -1.45 9.72 -20.06
CA SER A 93 -0.58 8.77 -20.76
C SER A 93 -1.20 7.37 -20.81
N ILE A 94 -2.52 7.24 -20.69
CA ILE A 94 -3.19 6.04 -21.20
C ILE A 94 -2.95 6.09 -22.70
N ASP A 95 -1.99 5.30 -23.17
CA ASP A 95 -1.72 5.12 -24.58
C ASP A 95 -3.06 4.82 -25.25
N MET A 96 -3.53 5.71 -26.14
CA MET A 96 -4.78 5.50 -26.87
C MET A 96 -4.77 4.18 -27.66
N GLU A 97 -3.60 3.57 -27.88
CA GLU A 97 -3.42 2.22 -28.42
C GLU A 97 -3.97 1.09 -27.52
N THR A 98 -4.04 1.28 -26.20
CA THR A 98 -4.57 0.24 -25.28
C THR A 98 -6.09 0.10 -25.32
N ASP A 99 -6.84 0.97 -25.99
CA ASP A 99 -8.32 0.95 -25.91
C ASP A 99 -8.97 -0.19 -26.72
N ILE A 100 -8.20 -0.86 -27.59
CA ILE A 100 -8.69 -1.91 -28.49
C ILE A 100 -8.37 -3.35 -28.00
N GLY A 101 -7.59 -3.48 -26.93
CA GLY A 101 -7.12 -4.77 -26.41
C GLY A 101 -8.15 -5.56 -25.60
N ARG A 102 -8.07 -6.90 -25.64
CA ARG A 102 -8.90 -7.79 -24.81
C ARG A 102 -8.62 -7.53 -23.32
N VAL A 103 -9.67 -7.30 -22.54
CA VAL A 103 -9.57 -7.18 -21.08
C VAL A 103 -9.14 -8.51 -20.46
N ARG A 104 -8.09 -8.47 -19.63
CA ARG A 104 -7.60 -9.58 -18.82
C ARG A 104 -7.68 -9.23 -17.34
N CYS A 105 -7.73 -10.27 -16.51
CA CYS A 105 -7.75 -10.15 -15.06
C CYS A 105 -6.55 -10.89 -14.48
N GLN A 106 -5.69 -10.17 -13.78
CA GLN A 106 -4.66 -10.75 -12.94
C GLN A 106 -5.21 -10.90 -11.52
N GLN A 107 -5.04 -12.09 -10.95
CA GLN A 107 -5.54 -12.45 -9.63
C GLN A 107 -4.39 -12.82 -8.70
N SER A 108 -4.51 -12.44 -7.43
CA SER A 108 -3.64 -12.94 -6.35
C SER A 108 -4.45 -13.23 -5.10
N LEU A 109 -3.83 -13.94 -4.15
CA LEU A 109 -4.45 -14.36 -2.88
C LEU A 109 -5.80 -15.09 -3.08
N GLY A 110 -5.81 -16.10 -3.95
CA GLY A 110 -7.02 -16.89 -4.23
C GLY A 110 -8.12 -16.11 -4.96
N GLY A 111 -7.79 -14.99 -5.62
CA GLY A 111 -8.74 -14.17 -6.35
C GLY A 111 -9.42 -13.08 -5.51
N LEU A 112 -8.99 -12.91 -4.26
CA LEU A 112 -9.40 -11.78 -3.41
C LEU A 112 -8.93 -10.45 -4.01
N LEU A 113 -7.67 -10.40 -4.44
CA LEU A 113 -7.12 -9.24 -5.13
C LEU A 113 -7.24 -9.45 -6.65
N ARG A 114 -7.81 -8.47 -7.34
CA ARG A 114 -8.04 -8.50 -8.79
C ARG A 114 -7.61 -7.21 -9.43
N HIS A 115 -6.82 -7.31 -10.49
CA HIS A 115 -6.39 -6.19 -11.31
C HIS A 115 -6.79 -6.47 -12.76
N TYR A 116 -7.54 -5.54 -13.34
CA TYR A 116 -7.98 -5.63 -14.73
C TYR A 116 -7.11 -4.73 -15.60
N TYR A 117 -6.64 -5.27 -16.71
CA TYR A 117 -5.80 -4.55 -17.68
C TYR A 117 -6.16 -5.00 -19.09
N ARG A 118 -5.86 -4.17 -20.09
CA ARG A 118 -6.00 -4.55 -21.50
C ARG A 118 -4.66 -5.07 -22.01
N ALA A 119 -4.68 -6.21 -22.69
CA ALA A 119 -3.48 -6.73 -23.35
C ALA A 119 -3.17 -5.89 -24.60
N ALA A 120 -1.88 -5.61 -24.84
CA ALA A 120 -1.40 -5.04 -26.10
C ALA A 120 -1.61 -6.04 -27.26
#